data_AF-A0A7R9ME31-F1
#
_entry.id   AF-A0A7R9ME31-F1
#
_cell.length_a   1.000
_cell.length_b   1.000
_cell.length_c   1.000
_cell.angle_alpha   90.00
_cell.angle_beta   90.00
_cell.angle_gamma   90.00
#
_symmetry.space_group_name_H-M   'P 1'
#
loop_
_entity.id
_entity.type
_entity.pdbx_description
1 polymer ?
#
loop_
_entity_poly.entity_id
_entity_poly.type
_entity_poly.pdbx_seq_one_letter_code
_entity_poly.pdbx_strand_id
1 'polypeptide(L)'
;MQREKQSVHPQSQPPYYLYGTKALNMAYMNIHALNNGFIGAPHFRSMCKLLGYQGIAVVIEELLKIVKSLLQGTIAQYVKTLMTVMPKVCKLPLYDYGSTGVLEYYQAQLRDIIQYPDVKTEMFQSFREIGNALLFCLLIEQALSQEEVCDLLEAAPFQNILPRIYCKDGEKPETKLKRLEAKYSPLQVVPNIERLGTPKQASIAREGDLLTKERLCCGLSIFETILQRIRGFMLESEEQASIWIGPNRMPPPNGVIYVDECFEFHRLWSALQFIYCIPVGDGEFTIEELFGEGLNWSGATMIALLGQHKRFEALDFSYHLLKVQRVDGRDELVRGIPLKRMVDRIRRFQVLNSQIFSILSKFLTNANGDANTVEHVKCFQPPIHPAMATAQANSAPIYMRAAILLQQQQRLKE
;
A
#
# COMPACT_ATOMS: atom_id res chain seq x y z
N MET A 1 20.53 -19.66 9.73
CA MET A 1 19.37 -20.17 8.96
C MET A 1 19.77 -21.48 8.31
N GLN A 2 19.09 -22.58 8.66
CA GLN A 2 19.26 -23.86 7.97
C GLN A 2 18.83 -23.66 6.51
N ARG A 3 19.73 -23.91 5.56
CA ARG A 3 19.37 -24.08 4.14
C ARG A 3 18.25 -25.12 4.09
N GLU A 4 17.07 -24.73 3.60
CA GLU A 4 16.04 -25.69 3.24
C GLU A 4 16.68 -26.77 2.36
N LYS A 5 16.44 -28.03 2.75
CA LYS A 5 16.91 -29.20 1.98
C LYS A 5 16.46 -29.04 0.53
N GLN A 6 17.39 -29.28 -0.40
CA GLN A 6 17.11 -29.45 -1.82
C GLN A 6 15.80 -30.22 -2.02
N SER A 7 14.93 -29.73 -2.92
CA SER A 7 13.65 -30.36 -3.22
C SER A 7 13.88 -31.85 -3.49
N VAL A 8 13.20 -32.71 -2.73
CA VAL A 8 13.13 -34.13 -3.04
C VAL A 8 12.51 -34.23 -4.43
N HIS A 9 13.31 -34.48 -5.46
CA HIS A 9 12.75 -34.72 -6.78
C HIS A 9 11.84 -35.96 -6.67
N PRO A 10 10.54 -35.82 -6.97
CA PRO A 10 9.64 -36.96 -6.89
C PRO A 10 10.17 -38.06 -7.82
N GLN A 11 10.21 -39.30 -7.33
CA GLN A 11 10.63 -40.45 -8.14
C GLN A 11 9.87 -40.45 -9.47
N SER A 12 10.57 -40.71 -10.57
CA SER A 12 10.00 -40.74 -11.92
C SER A 12 8.82 -41.71 -11.97
N GLN A 13 7.61 -41.17 -12.01
CA GLN A 13 6.39 -41.95 -12.11
C GLN A 13 6.20 -42.49 -13.54
N PRO A 14 5.58 -43.68 -13.71
CA PRO A 14 5.17 -44.15 -15.01
C PRO A 14 4.31 -43.13 -15.78
N PRO A 15 4.46 -43.00 -17.12
CA PRO A 15 3.81 -41.94 -17.90
C PRO A 15 2.28 -41.88 -17.78
N TYR A 16 1.64 -43.01 -17.51
CA TYR A 16 0.19 -43.11 -17.38
C TYR A 16 -0.38 -42.48 -16.11
N TYR A 17 0.46 -42.22 -15.09
CA TYR A 17 0.07 -41.41 -13.92
C TYR A 17 0.22 -39.90 -14.14
N LEU A 18 0.76 -39.47 -15.29
CA LEU A 18 0.97 -38.07 -15.65
C LEU A 18 0.04 -37.67 -16.81
N TYR A 19 0.59 -37.39 -17.99
CA TYR A 19 -0.17 -37.00 -19.18
C TYR A 19 -0.45 -38.18 -20.12
N GLY A 20 -0.36 -39.42 -19.63
CA GLY A 20 -0.69 -40.63 -20.37
C GLY A 20 0.52 -41.29 -21.07
N THR A 21 1.21 -40.54 -21.93
CA THR A 21 2.36 -41.07 -22.72
C THR A 21 3.61 -40.23 -22.55
N LYS A 22 4.79 -40.81 -22.87
CA LYS A 22 6.07 -40.07 -22.85
C LYS A 22 6.04 -38.83 -23.77
N ALA A 23 5.43 -38.96 -24.94
CA ALA A 23 5.29 -37.85 -25.89
C ALA A 23 4.44 -36.71 -25.31
N LEU A 24 3.31 -37.04 -24.69
CA LEU A 24 2.44 -36.06 -24.04
C LEU A 24 3.12 -35.41 -22.83
N ASN A 25 3.86 -36.18 -22.02
CA ASN A 25 4.63 -35.62 -20.91
C ASN A 25 5.64 -34.56 -21.39
N MET A 26 6.37 -34.84 -22.49
CA MET A 26 7.31 -33.88 -23.07
C MET A 26 6.59 -32.65 -23.63
N ALA A 27 5.45 -32.84 -24.29
CA ALA A 27 4.66 -31.73 -24.82
C ALA A 27 4.16 -30.79 -23.71
N TYR A 28 3.52 -31.33 -22.66
CA TYR A 28 3.03 -30.52 -21.54
C TYR A 28 4.17 -29.90 -20.73
N MET A 29 5.29 -30.60 -20.54
CA MET A 29 6.47 -30.03 -19.91
C MET A 29 6.96 -28.78 -20.66
N ASN A 30 7.03 -28.84 -21.99
CA ASN A 30 7.46 -27.69 -22.82
C ASN A 30 6.43 -26.55 -22.78
N ILE A 31 5.12 -26.86 -22.75
CA ILE A 31 4.06 -25.85 -22.61
C ILE A 31 4.19 -25.13 -21.25
N HIS A 32 4.35 -25.88 -20.16
CA HIS A 32 4.43 -25.30 -18.81
C HIS A 32 5.76 -24.61 -18.53
N ALA A 33 6.86 -25.01 -19.19
CA ALA A 33 8.17 -24.37 -19.06
C ALA A 33 8.13 -22.87 -19.39
N LEU A 34 7.18 -22.43 -20.23
CA LEU A 34 6.93 -21.02 -20.52
C LEU A 34 6.56 -20.18 -19.28
N ASN A 35 6.16 -20.81 -18.18
CA ASN A 35 5.75 -20.16 -16.93
C ASN A 35 6.80 -20.24 -15.82
N ASN A 36 7.97 -20.85 -16.05
CA ASN A 36 8.96 -21.07 -14.98
C ASN A 36 9.85 -19.84 -14.70
N GLY A 37 9.93 -18.88 -15.61
CA GLY A 37 10.83 -17.73 -15.51
C GLY A 37 10.27 -16.53 -14.75
N PHE A 38 9.01 -16.58 -14.29
CA PHE A 38 8.34 -15.45 -13.65
C PHE A 38 7.17 -15.89 -12.76
N ILE A 39 6.64 -14.97 -11.96
CA ILE A 39 5.35 -15.09 -11.27
C ILE A 39 4.47 -13.92 -11.71
N GLY A 40 3.19 -14.15 -11.97
CA GLY A 40 2.30 -13.15 -12.56
C GLY A 40 0.85 -13.61 -12.65
N ALA A 41 0.02 -12.87 -13.39
CA ALA A 41 -1.44 -13.10 -13.48
C ALA A 41 -1.88 -14.58 -13.66
N PRO A 42 -1.30 -15.40 -14.57
CA PRO A 42 -1.73 -16.80 -14.71
C PRO A 42 -1.53 -17.60 -13.42
N HIS A 43 -0.42 -17.36 -12.71
CA HIS A 43 -0.11 -18.02 -11.44
C HIS A 43 -1.10 -17.63 -10.35
N PHE A 44 -1.39 -16.33 -10.20
CA PHE A 44 -2.34 -15.84 -9.20
C PHE A 44 -3.77 -16.35 -9.46
N ARG A 45 -4.21 -16.43 -10.72
CA ARG A 45 -5.51 -17.03 -11.05
C ARG A 45 -5.58 -18.51 -10.69
N SER A 46 -4.54 -19.28 -11.02
CA SER A 46 -4.46 -20.69 -10.61
C SER A 46 -4.45 -20.85 -9.09
N MET A 47 -3.73 -19.99 -8.37
CA MET A 47 -3.75 -19.96 -6.90
C MET A 47 -5.15 -19.67 -6.38
N CYS A 48 -5.85 -18.66 -6.89
CA CYS A 48 -7.22 -18.34 -6.45
C CYS A 48 -8.16 -19.54 -6.59
N LYS A 49 -8.12 -20.23 -7.73
CA LYS A 49 -8.98 -21.41 -7.99
C LYS A 49 -8.68 -22.59 -7.08
N LEU A 50 -7.40 -22.86 -6.82
CA LEU A 50 -6.98 -24.03 -6.06
C LEU A 50 -7.07 -23.83 -4.55
N LEU A 51 -6.79 -22.61 -4.05
CA LEU A 51 -6.85 -22.30 -2.62
C LEU A 51 -8.27 -21.99 -2.15
N GLY A 52 -9.07 -21.34 -3.00
CA GLY A 52 -10.37 -20.79 -2.63
C GLY A 52 -10.28 -19.75 -1.49
N TYR A 53 -11.42 -19.31 -0.98
CA TYR A 53 -11.47 -18.29 0.07
C TYR A 53 -10.71 -18.68 1.34
N GLN A 54 -10.88 -19.91 1.81
CA GLN A 54 -10.26 -20.37 3.05
C GLN A 54 -8.74 -20.44 2.94
N GLY A 55 -8.21 -20.97 1.83
CA GLY A 55 -6.76 -21.04 1.61
C GLY A 55 -6.14 -19.66 1.49
N ILE A 56 -6.77 -18.76 0.73
CA ILE A 56 -6.29 -17.36 0.60
C ILE A 56 -6.27 -16.67 1.97
N ALA A 57 -7.33 -16.83 2.78
CA ALA A 57 -7.40 -16.23 4.11
C ALA A 57 -6.25 -16.71 5.02
N VAL A 58 -5.98 -18.02 5.06
CA VAL A 58 -4.88 -18.56 5.86
C VAL A 58 -3.52 -18.05 5.38
N VAL A 59 -3.28 -18.01 4.06
CA VAL A 59 -2.03 -17.47 3.50
C VAL A 59 -1.84 -16.01 3.90
N ILE A 60 -2.88 -15.19 3.80
CA ILE A 60 -2.82 -13.77 4.19
C ILE A 60 -2.54 -13.62 5.68
N GLU A 61 -3.17 -14.42 6.54
CA GLU A 61 -2.92 -14.38 7.99
C GLU A 61 -1.47 -14.76 8.34
N GLU A 62 -0.91 -15.79 7.69
CA GLU A 62 0.50 -16.14 7.88
C GLU A 62 1.47 -15.07 7.34
N LEU A 63 1.17 -14.48 6.18
CA LEU A 63 1.94 -13.35 5.65
C LEU A 63 1.92 -12.15 6.61
N LEU A 64 0.76 -11.84 7.22
CA LEU A 64 0.66 -10.78 8.22
C LEU A 64 1.51 -11.07 9.46
N LYS A 65 1.62 -12.33 9.91
CA LYS A 65 2.51 -12.70 11.02
C LYS A 65 3.98 -12.51 10.66
N ILE A 66 4.38 -12.86 9.43
CA ILE A 66 5.75 -12.61 8.92
C ILE A 66 6.02 -11.11 8.91
N VAL A 67 5.11 -10.31 8.34
CA VAL A 67 5.23 -8.84 8.31
C VAL A 67 5.31 -8.26 9.73
N LYS A 68 4.48 -8.72 10.67
CA LYS A 68 4.55 -8.30 12.08
C LYS A 68 5.93 -8.61 12.68
N SER A 69 6.43 -9.82 12.48
CA SER A 69 7.73 -10.25 13.00
C SER A 69 8.89 -9.42 12.44
N LEU A 70 8.89 -9.14 11.14
CA LEU A 70 9.92 -8.31 10.50
C LEU A 70 9.85 -6.85 10.97
N LEU A 71 8.64 -6.27 11.04
CA LEU A 71 8.45 -4.89 11.44
C LEU A 71 8.86 -4.65 12.90
N GLN A 72 8.40 -5.49 13.82
CA GLN A 72 8.62 -5.31 15.26
C GLN A 72 9.95 -5.86 15.75
N GLY A 73 10.56 -6.78 15.00
CA GLY A 73 11.87 -7.35 15.28
C GLY A 73 12.97 -6.65 14.48
N THR A 74 13.37 -7.28 13.38
CA THR A 74 14.56 -6.91 12.60
C THR A 74 14.55 -5.45 12.14
N ILE A 75 13.46 -5.00 11.52
CA ILE A 75 13.40 -3.64 10.98
C ILE A 75 13.36 -2.60 12.10
N ALA A 76 12.56 -2.81 13.14
CA ALA A 76 12.53 -1.90 14.29
C ALA A 76 13.93 -1.74 14.91
N GLN A 77 14.69 -2.83 15.05
CA GLN A 77 16.04 -2.79 15.59
C GLN A 77 17.01 -2.03 14.67
N TYR A 78 16.95 -2.25 13.35
CA TYR A 78 17.75 -1.48 12.40
C TYR A 78 17.36 -0.01 12.37
N VAL A 79 16.07 0.34 12.43
CA VAL A 79 15.62 1.73 12.51
C VAL A 79 16.10 2.40 13.79
N LYS A 80 15.96 1.75 14.95
CA LYS A 80 16.52 2.26 16.22
C LYS A 80 18.02 2.53 16.08
N THR A 81 18.77 1.61 15.48
CA THR A 81 20.22 1.72 15.30
C THR A 81 20.60 2.82 14.33
N LEU A 82 19.98 2.88 13.16
CA LEU A 82 20.29 3.90 12.15
C LEU A 82 19.82 5.30 12.58
N MET A 83 18.79 5.41 13.43
CA MET A 83 18.39 6.69 14.02
C MET A 83 19.39 7.24 15.05
N THR A 84 20.24 6.43 15.66
CA THR A 84 21.34 6.96 16.49
C THR A 84 22.50 7.48 15.64
N VAL A 85 22.70 6.89 14.46
CA VAL A 85 23.74 7.26 13.49
C VAL A 85 23.31 8.42 12.59
N MET A 86 22.00 8.63 12.43
CA MET A 86 21.46 9.71 11.63
C MET A 86 21.87 11.09 12.20
N PRO A 87 22.26 12.05 11.36
CA PRO A 87 22.49 13.43 11.80
C PRO A 87 21.24 13.97 12.49
N LYS A 88 21.40 14.51 13.71
CA LYS A 88 20.29 15.08 14.49
C LYS A 88 19.51 16.14 13.71
N VAL A 89 20.22 16.90 12.88
CA VAL A 89 19.68 17.96 12.04
C VAL A 89 20.32 17.85 10.67
N CYS A 90 19.50 17.72 9.62
CA CYS A 90 19.94 17.72 8.22
C CYS A 90 19.09 18.71 7.43
N LYS A 91 19.70 19.85 7.11
CA LYS A 91 19.04 20.95 6.40
C LYS A 91 18.99 20.67 4.90
N LEU A 92 18.06 21.33 4.22
CA LEU A 92 18.08 21.41 2.76
C LEU A 92 18.89 22.65 2.36
N PRO A 93 20.11 22.51 1.79
CA PRO A 93 20.92 23.66 1.43
C PRO A 93 20.22 24.54 0.38
N LEU A 94 20.48 25.84 0.42
CA LEU A 94 19.93 26.78 -0.56
C LEU A 94 20.46 26.48 -1.98
N TYR A 95 19.74 26.99 -2.98
CA TYR A 95 20.09 26.78 -4.38
C TYR A 95 21.43 27.44 -4.74
N ASP A 96 21.83 28.49 -4.01
CA ASP A 96 23.10 29.21 -4.20
C ASP A 96 24.35 28.33 -4.00
N TYR A 97 24.22 27.24 -3.23
CA TYR A 97 25.31 26.27 -3.05
C TYR A 97 25.57 25.41 -4.31
N GLY A 98 24.63 25.40 -5.26
CA GLY A 98 24.66 24.57 -6.46
C GLY A 98 24.48 23.07 -6.16
N SER A 99 24.09 22.31 -7.18
CA SER A 99 23.83 20.87 -7.07
C SER A 99 25.08 20.08 -6.69
N THR A 100 26.27 20.52 -7.11
CA THR A 100 27.56 19.92 -6.73
C THR A 100 27.77 20.00 -5.21
N GLY A 101 27.59 21.19 -4.64
CA GLY A 101 27.75 21.42 -3.20
C GLY A 101 26.67 20.73 -2.38
N VAL A 102 25.42 20.69 -2.88
CA VAL A 102 24.32 19.95 -2.25
C VAL A 102 24.60 18.45 -2.21
N LEU A 103 25.11 17.86 -3.30
CA LEU A 103 25.49 16.45 -3.34
C LEU A 103 26.62 16.14 -2.35
N GLU A 104 27.66 16.98 -2.32
CA GLU A 104 28.76 16.82 -1.36
C GLU A 104 28.29 16.94 0.10
N TYR A 105 27.38 17.89 0.37
CA TYR A 105 26.77 18.05 1.68
C TYR A 105 26.04 16.77 2.13
N TYR A 106 25.17 16.21 1.29
CA TYR A 106 24.45 14.98 1.64
C TYR A 106 25.37 13.77 1.79
N GLN A 107 26.39 13.63 0.94
CA GLN A 107 27.39 12.58 1.12
C GLN A 107 28.11 12.70 2.46
N ALA A 108 28.46 13.93 2.89
CA ALA A 108 29.12 14.15 4.16
C ALA A 108 28.20 13.88 5.36
N GLN A 109 26.95 14.34 5.30
CA GLN A 109 25.96 14.17 6.38
C GLN A 109 25.48 12.72 6.52
N LEU A 110 25.38 11.97 5.41
CA LEU A 110 24.84 10.60 5.39
C LEU A 110 25.93 9.53 5.33
N ARG A 111 27.22 9.91 5.45
CA ARG A 111 28.38 9.00 5.33
C ARG A 111 28.25 7.74 6.17
N ASP A 112 27.87 7.90 7.43
CA ASP A 112 27.84 6.80 8.39
C ASP A 112 26.72 5.80 8.07
N ILE A 113 25.65 6.25 7.40
CA ILE A 113 24.57 5.38 6.90
C ILE A 113 24.97 4.74 5.57
N ILE A 114 25.62 5.49 4.68
CA ILE A 114 26.12 4.97 3.39
C ILE A 114 27.12 3.84 3.61
N GLN A 115 27.97 3.93 4.63
CA GLN A 115 28.99 2.95 4.96
C GLN A 115 28.46 1.80 5.83
N TYR A 116 27.19 1.83 6.25
CA TYR A 116 26.63 0.79 7.11
C TYR A 116 26.43 -0.50 6.30
N PRO A 117 27.19 -1.58 6.59
CA PRO A 117 27.27 -2.75 5.71
C PRO A 117 25.93 -3.49 5.60
N ASP A 118 25.18 -3.58 6.71
CA ASP A 118 23.96 -4.38 6.77
C ASP A 118 22.75 -3.72 6.09
N VAL A 119 22.87 -2.45 5.65
CA VAL A 119 21.77 -1.76 4.94
C VAL A 119 21.40 -2.53 3.68
N LYS A 120 22.40 -2.94 2.88
CA LYS A 120 22.14 -3.64 1.62
C LYS A 120 21.85 -5.13 1.81
N THR A 121 22.52 -5.81 2.74
CA THR A 121 22.41 -7.27 2.88
C THR A 121 21.20 -7.72 3.67
N GLU A 122 20.85 -7.02 4.76
CA GLU A 122 19.83 -7.46 5.71
C GLU A 122 18.62 -6.53 5.71
N MET A 123 18.84 -5.20 5.75
CA MET A 123 17.75 -4.24 5.88
C MET A 123 16.91 -4.15 4.60
N PHE A 124 17.54 -3.96 3.44
CA PHE A 124 16.82 -3.93 2.15
C PHE A 124 16.16 -5.26 1.82
N GLN A 125 16.78 -6.39 2.21
CA GLN A 125 16.16 -7.70 2.11
C GLN A 125 14.89 -7.80 2.96
N SER A 126 14.94 -7.35 4.21
CA SER A 126 13.77 -7.34 5.11
C SER A 126 12.63 -6.47 4.56
N PHE A 127 12.95 -5.28 4.04
CA PHE A 127 11.94 -4.43 3.39
C PHE A 127 11.37 -5.08 2.13
N ARG A 128 12.21 -5.71 1.29
CA ARG A 128 11.76 -6.43 0.10
C ARG A 128 10.76 -7.52 0.45
N GLU A 129 11.00 -8.29 1.50
CA GLU A 129 10.09 -9.36 1.93
C GLU A 129 8.71 -8.81 2.32
N ILE A 130 8.67 -7.72 3.09
CA ILE A 130 7.41 -7.04 3.41
C ILE A 130 6.71 -6.53 2.14
N GLY A 131 7.46 -5.88 1.24
CA GLY A 131 6.89 -5.36 0.00
C GLY A 131 6.33 -6.45 -0.90
N ASN A 132 7.02 -7.59 -1.00
CA ASN A 132 6.56 -8.74 -1.74
C ASN A 132 5.32 -9.38 -1.10
N ALA A 133 5.24 -9.44 0.23
CA ALA A 133 4.04 -9.89 0.93
C ALA A 133 2.85 -8.95 0.66
N LEU A 134 3.07 -7.63 0.70
CA LEU A 134 2.07 -6.62 0.35
C LEU A 134 1.58 -6.76 -1.11
N LEU A 135 2.52 -6.87 -2.05
CA LEU A 135 2.23 -7.06 -3.47
C LEU A 135 1.47 -8.37 -3.71
N PHE A 136 1.85 -9.45 -3.02
CA PHE A 136 1.13 -10.72 -3.10
C PHE A 136 -0.33 -10.56 -2.69
N CYS A 137 -0.58 -9.91 -1.54
CA CYS A 137 -1.93 -9.64 -1.05
C CYS A 137 -2.76 -8.78 -2.02
N LEU A 138 -2.14 -7.75 -2.60
CA LEU A 138 -2.79 -6.92 -3.61
C LEU A 138 -3.15 -7.71 -4.87
N LEU A 139 -2.20 -8.50 -5.39
CA LEU A 139 -2.37 -9.24 -6.65
C LEU A 139 -3.32 -10.42 -6.50
N ILE A 140 -3.33 -11.11 -5.36
CA ILE A 140 -4.27 -12.21 -5.11
C ILE A 140 -5.70 -11.69 -4.96
N GLU A 141 -5.93 -10.53 -4.34
CA GLU A 141 -7.25 -9.90 -4.28
C GLU A 141 -7.74 -9.47 -5.67
N GLN A 142 -6.85 -8.90 -6.50
CA GLN A 142 -7.19 -8.55 -7.88
C GLN A 142 -7.56 -9.78 -8.71
N ALA A 143 -6.80 -10.88 -8.56
CA ALA A 143 -7.10 -12.13 -9.24
C ALA A 143 -8.43 -12.73 -8.74
N LEU A 144 -8.67 -12.72 -7.43
CA LEU A 144 -9.93 -13.17 -6.83
C LEU A 144 -11.11 -12.36 -7.36
N SER A 145 -10.99 -11.03 -7.40
CA SER A 145 -12.02 -10.15 -7.94
C SER A 145 -12.36 -10.46 -9.41
N GLN A 146 -11.35 -10.80 -10.22
CA GLN A 146 -11.57 -11.19 -11.62
C GLN A 146 -12.31 -12.52 -11.73
N GLU A 147 -11.96 -13.52 -10.91
CA GLU A 147 -12.65 -14.81 -10.89
C GLU A 147 -14.10 -14.65 -10.40
N GLU A 148 -14.33 -13.87 -9.35
CA GLU A 148 -15.67 -13.60 -8.82
C GLU A 148 -16.57 -12.90 -9.85
N VAL A 149 -16.04 -11.94 -10.61
CA VAL A 149 -16.83 -11.27 -11.66
C VAL A 149 -17.20 -12.23 -12.78
N CYS A 150 -16.30 -13.15 -13.16
CA CYS A 150 -16.63 -14.20 -14.13
C CYS A 150 -17.74 -15.11 -13.60
N ASP A 151 -17.64 -15.57 -12.35
CA ASP A 151 -18.68 -16.38 -11.69
C ASP A 151 -20.04 -15.66 -11.69
N LEU A 152 -20.06 -14.36 -11.36
CA LEU A 152 -21.28 -13.55 -11.35
C LEU A 152 -21.89 -13.38 -12.75
N LEU A 153 -21.06 -13.21 -13.79
CA LEU A 153 -21.52 -13.09 -15.16
C LEU A 153 -22.15 -14.40 -15.66
N GLU A 154 -21.59 -15.54 -15.27
CA GLU A 154 -22.15 -16.86 -15.58
C GLU A 154 -23.43 -17.14 -14.79
N ALA A 155 -23.53 -16.64 -13.55
CA ALA A 155 -24.71 -16.77 -12.71
C ALA A 155 -25.87 -15.85 -13.10
N ALA A 156 -25.59 -14.69 -13.71
CA ALA A 156 -26.56 -13.63 -13.99
C ALA A 156 -27.89 -14.10 -14.64
N PRO A 157 -27.89 -14.96 -15.68
CA PRO A 157 -29.14 -15.43 -16.30
C PRO A 157 -30.05 -16.21 -15.36
N PHE A 158 -29.47 -16.89 -14.37
CA PHE A 158 -30.17 -17.75 -13.41
C PHE A 158 -30.69 -16.97 -12.19
N GLN A 159 -30.15 -15.76 -11.96
CA GLN A 159 -30.46 -14.87 -10.85
C GLN A 159 -31.26 -13.63 -11.25
N ASN A 160 -31.86 -13.64 -12.45
CA ASN A 160 -32.65 -12.53 -13.00
C ASN A 160 -31.86 -11.21 -13.16
N ILE A 161 -30.56 -11.30 -13.45
CA ILE A 161 -29.73 -10.12 -13.73
C ILE A 161 -29.66 -9.95 -15.24
N LEU A 162 -30.24 -8.87 -15.74
CA LEU A 162 -30.30 -8.56 -17.17
C LEU A 162 -29.46 -7.32 -17.50
N PRO A 163 -28.70 -7.34 -18.61
CA PRO A 163 -27.94 -6.17 -19.03
C PRO A 163 -28.86 -5.05 -19.50
N ARG A 164 -28.32 -3.84 -19.53
CA ARG A 164 -29.05 -2.69 -20.08
C ARG A 164 -29.34 -2.91 -21.56
N ILE A 165 -30.63 -2.81 -21.89
CA ILE A 165 -31.15 -3.02 -23.23
C ILE A 165 -31.11 -1.74 -24.07
N TYR A 166 -30.75 -1.88 -25.35
CA TYR A 166 -30.91 -0.82 -26.33
C TYR A 166 -32.39 -0.53 -26.58
N CYS A 167 -32.78 0.74 -26.56
CA CYS A 167 -34.15 1.20 -26.84
C CYS A 167 -34.13 2.15 -28.03
N LYS A 168 -35.01 1.92 -29.01
CA LYS A 168 -35.21 2.84 -30.14
C LYS A 168 -36.01 4.07 -29.71
N ASP A 169 -35.97 5.14 -30.50
CA ASP A 169 -36.77 6.34 -30.24
C ASP A 169 -38.26 6.01 -30.10
N GLY A 170 -38.85 6.45 -28.98
CA GLY A 170 -40.24 6.16 -28.62
C GLY A 170 -40.46 4.86 -27.82
N GLU A 171 -39.43 4.01 -27.64
CA GLU A 171 -39.52 2.82 -26.78
C GLU A 171 -39.23 3.15 -25.31
N LYS A 172 -40.10 2.68 -24.40
CA LYS A 172 -39.87 2.78 -22.95
C LYS A 172 -38.98 1.64 -22.47
N PRO A 173 -37.80 1.92 -21.85
CA PRO A 173 -36.89 0.89 -21.36
C PRO A 173 -37.53 -0.09 -20.38
N GLU A 174 -38.37 0.40 -19.47
CA GLU A 174 -39.05 -0.41 -18.45
C GLU A 174 -39.93 -1.50 -19.06
N THR A 175 -40.70 -1.17 -20.10
CA THR A 175 -41.59 -2.13 -20.76
C THR A 175 -40.80 -3.23 -21.45
N LYS A 176 -39.68 -2.86 -22.07
CA LYS A 176 -38.82 -3.79 -22.79
C LYS A 176 -38.02 -4.68 -21.82
N LEU A 177 -37.61 -4.15 -20.67
CA LEU A 177 -36.98 -4.92 -19.60
C LEU A 177 -37.95 -5.96 -19.02
N LYS A 178 -39.20 -5.58 -18.71
CA LYS A 178 -40.24 -6.52 -18.25
C LYS A 178 -40.53 -7.64 -19.24
N ARG A 179 -40.55 -7.33 -20.55
CA ARG A 179 -40.69 -8.36 -21.60
C ARG A 179 -39.51 -9.33 -21.61
N LEU A 180 -38.30 -8.82 -21.39
CA LEU A 180 -37.08 -9.64 -21.35
C LEU A 180 -37.03 -10.52 -20.09
N GLU A 181 -37.42 -9.97 -18.94
CA GLU A 181 -37.60 -10.71 -17.70
C GLU A 181 -38.62 -11.85 -17.85
N ALA A 182 -39.78 -11.58 -18.47
CA ALA A 182 -40.77 -12.62 -18.78
C ALA A 182 -40.20 -13.70 -19.73
N LYS A 183 -39.40 -13.31 -20.72
CA LYS A 183 -38.75 -14.24 -21.65
C LYS A 183 -37.78 -15.18 -20.96
N TYR A 184 -37.00 -14.69 -19.98
CA TYR A 184 -35.98 -15.47 -19.27
C TYR A 184 -36.43 -16.02 -17.91
N SER A 185 -37.67 -15.77 -17.48
CA SER A 185 -38.25 -16.33 -16.27
C SER A 185 -38.09 -17.86 -16.14
N PRO A 186 -38.17 -18.68 -17.21
CA PRO A 186 -37.92 -20.12 -17.11
C PRO A 186 -36.49 -20.51 -16.70
N LEU A 187 -35.51 -19.60 -16.82
CA LEU A 187 -34.12 -19.85 -16.42
C LEU A 187 -33.87 -19.55 -14.93
N GLN A 188 -34.76 -18.80 -14.28
CA GLN A 188 -34.58 -18.38 -12.89
C GLN A 188 -34.64 -19.60 -11.96
N VAL A 189 -33.54 -19.89 -11.26
CA VAL A 189 -33.40 -21.16 -10.53
C VAL A 189 -34.31 -21.20 -9.30
N VAL A 190 -34.21 -20.20 -8.42
CA VAL A 190 -34.95 -20.19 -7.14
C VAL A 190 -36.46 -20.23 -7.34
N PRO A 191 -37.10 -19.35 -8.15
CA PRO A 191 -38.55 -19.38 -8.33
C PRO A 191 -39.07 -20.68 -8.95
N ASN A 192 -38.30 -21.31 -9.85
CA ASN A 192 -38.70 -22.57 -10.45
C ASN A 192 -38.59 -23.75 -9.48
N ILE A 193 -37.55 -23.80 -8.65
CA ILE A 193 -37.42 -24.82 -7.59
C ILE A 193 -38.47 -24.61 -6.51
N GLU A 194 -38.82 -23.39 -6.14
CA GLU A 194 -39.90 -23.13 -5.18
C GLU A 194 -41.27 -23.57 -5.69
N ARG A 195 -41.51 -23.46 -7.00
CA ARG A 195 -42.78 -23.86 -7.61
C ARG A 195 -42.92 -25.37 -7.82
N LEU A 196 -41.83 -26.06 -8.15
CA LEU A 196 -41.86 -27.45 -8.61
C LEU A 196 -41.13 -28.44 -7.68
N GLY A 197 -40.25 -27.94 -6.83
CA GLY A 197 -39.39 -28.73 -5.96
C GLY A 197 -39.99 -28.99 -4.58
N THR A 198 -39.28 -29.81 -3.81
CA THR A 198 -39.58 -30.05 -2.40
C THR A 198 -39.15 -28.88 -1.52
N PRO A 199 -39.70 -28.75 -0.30
CA PRO A 199 -39.27 -27.72 0.65
C PRO A 199 -37.76 -27.74 0.95
N LYS A 200 -37.16 -28.94 0.99
CA LYS A 200 -35.71 -29.10 1.17
C LYS A 200 -34.90 -28.57 -0.01
N GLN A 201 -35.33 -28.86 -1.24
CA GLN A 201 -34.67 -28.33 -2.45
C GLN A 201 -34.79 -26.81 -2.52
N ALA A 202 -35.95 -26.25 -2.18
CA ALA A 202 -36.14 -24.80 -2.12
C ALA A 202 -35.20 -24.13 -1.10
N SER A 203 -35.01 -24.72 0.08
CA SER A 203 -34.05 -24.22 1.07
C SER A 203 -32.62 -24.20 0.55
N ILE A 204 -32.17 -25.32 -0.02
CA ILE A 204 -30.82 -25.46 -0.58
C ILE A 204 -30.60 -24.48 -1.73
N ALA A 205 -31.60 -24.28 -2.59
CA ALA A 205 -31.53 -23.34 -3.70
C ALA A 205 -31.38 -21.90 -3.22
N ARG A 206 -32.09 -21.49 -2.16
CA ARG A 206 -31.96 -20.16 -1.56
C ARG A 206 -30.57 -19.93 -0.95
N GLU A 207 -30.02 -20.93 -0.25
CA GLU A 207 -28.67 -20.84 0.31
C GLU A 207 -27.60 -20.78 -0.79
N GLY A 208 -27.72 -21.62 -1.84
CA GLY A 208 -26.80 -21.60 -2.97
C GLY A 208 -26.85 -20.29 -3.76
N ASP A 209 -28.04 -19.72 -3.96
CA ASP A 209 -28.21 -18.40 -4.59
C ASP A 209 -27.51 -17.29 -3.78
N LEU A 210 -27.63 -17.34 -2.45
CA LEU A 210 -26.96 -16.40 -1.55
C LEU A 210 -25.44 -16.45 -1.70
N LEU A 211 -24.85 -17.65 -1.65
CA LEU A 211 -23.40 -17.84 -1.82
C LEU A 211 -22.89 -17.46 -3.22
N THR A 212 -23.77 -17.51 -4.22
CA THR A 212 -23.41 -17.17 -5.60
C THR A 212 -23.40 -15.65 -5.81
N LYS A 213 -24.38 -14.92 -5.25
CA LYS A 213 -24.48 -13.46 -5.43
C LYS A 213 -23.60 -12.65 -4.47
N GLU A 214 -23.32 -13.17 -3.27
CA GLU A 214 -22.52 -12.49 -2.27
C GLU A 214 -21.04 -12.80 -2.48
N ARG A 215 -20.35 -11.92 -3.22
CA ARG A 215 -18.92 -12.01 -3.53
C ARG A 215 -18.18 -10.78 -3.00
N LEU A 216 -16.87 -10.89 -2.76
CA LEU A 216 -16.10 -9.79 -2.20
C LEU A 216 -16.05 -8.58 -3.14
N CYS A 217 -15.94 -8.82 -4.45
CA CYS A 217 -15.94 -7.78 -5.48
C CYS A 217 -17.19 -6.87 -5.49
N CYS A 218 -18.27 -7.24 -4.80
CA CYS A 218 -19.50 -6.45 -4.67
C CYS A 218 -19.39 -5.25 -3.72
N GLY A 219 -18.28 -5.09 -2.98
CA GLY A 219 -18.07 -3.91 -2.13
C GLY A 219 -17.11 -4.06 -0.95
N LEU A 220 -16.34 -5.15 -0.88
CA LEU A 220 -15.38 -5.41 0.18
C LEU A 220 -13.95 -5.34 -0.37
N SER A 221 -13.00 -4.84 0.42
CA SER A 221 -11.58 -4.88 0.08
C SER A 221 -10.74 -5.53 1.19
N ILE A 222 -9.96 -6.55 0.79
CA ILE A 222 -9.07 -7.26 1.70
C ILE A 222 -7.82 -6.42 1.98
N PHE A 223 -7.24 -5.81 0.94
CA PHE A 223 -5.99 -5.07 1.01
C PHE A 223 -6.10 -3.86 1.93
N GLU A 224 -7.24 -3.16 1.94
CA GLU A 224 -7.52 -2.10 2.91
C GLU A 224 -7.42 -2.61 4.36
N THR A 225 -8.03 -3.75 4.66
CA THR A 225 -7.95 -4.37 5.99
C THR A 225 -6.53 -4.77 6.36
N ILE A 226 -5.76 -5.29 5.41
CA ILE A 226 -4.34 -5.65 5.58
C ILE A 226 -3.51 -4.41 5.93
N LEU A 227 -3.69 -3.32 5.19
CA LEU A 227 -3.00 -2.05 5.43
C LEU A 227 -3.29 -1.52 6.84
N GLN A 228 -4.54 -1.59 7.30
CA GLN A 228 -4.91 -1.18 8.66
C GLN A 228 -4.28 -2.05 9.75
N ARG A 229 -4.21 -3.37 9.54
CA ARG A 229 -3.51 -4.26 10.49
C ARG A 229 -2.02 -3.96 10.56
N ILE A 230 -1.37 -3.71 9.42
CA ILE A 230 0.06 -3.34 9.37
C ILE A 230 0.30 -2.01 10.09
N ARG A 231 -0.59 -1.03 9.90
CA ARG A 231 -0.55 0.22 10.68
C ARG A 231 -0.64 -0.06 12.18
N GLY A 232 -1.54 -0.96 12.57
CA GLY A 232 -1.69 -1.44 13.94
C GLY A 232 -0.39 -2.01 14.51
N PHE A 233 0.38 -2.78 13.73
CA PHE A 233 1.66 -3.36 14.20
C PHE A 233 2.72 -2.30 14.52
N MET A 234 2.76 -1.20 13.76
CA MET A 234 3.71 -0.10 14.01
C MET A 234 3.30 0.76 15.22
N LEU A 235 2.01 0.82 15.53
CA LEU A 235 1.43 1.70 16.55
C LEU A 235 0.85 0.94 17.75
N GLU A 236 1.23 -0.34 17.93
CA GLU A 236 0.67 -1.23 18.95
C GLU A 236 0.98 -0.73 20.38
N SER A 237 2.12 -0.06 20.58
CA SER A 237 2.52 0.53 21.85
C SER A 237 3.18 1.89 21.66
N GLU A 238 3.23 2.72 22.71
CA GLU A 238 3.94 4.01 22.67
C GLU A 238 5.43 3.84 22.34
N GLU A 239 6.07 2.78 22.84
CA GLU A 239 7.46 2.49 22.53
C GLU A 239 7.64 2.20 21.04
N GLN A 240 6.78 1.35 20.45
CA GLN A 240 6.83 1.04 19.02
C GLN A 240 6.55 2.30 18.19
N ALA A 241 5.50 3.05 18.51
CA ALA A 241 5.15 4.27 17.81
C ALA A 241 6.30 5.30 17.81
N SER A 242 7.06 5.40 18.92
CA SER A 242 8.18 6.32 19.05
C SER A 242 9.34 6.04 18.09
N ILE A 243 9.49 4.80 17.62
CA ILE A 243 10.50 4.40 16.63
C ILE A 243 10.18 5.03 15.27
N TRP A 244 8.88 5.15 14.95
CA TRP A 244 8.41 5.49 13.61
C TRP A 244 8.01 6.97 13.47
N ILE A 245 7.33 7.51 14.48
CA ILE A 245 6.79 8.88 14.50
C ILE A 245 7.75 9.84 15.23
N GLY A 246 8.74 9.31 15.94
CA GLY A 246 9.63 10.08 16.80
C GLY A 246 9.11 10.17 18.23
N PRO A 247 9.92 10.73 19.15
CA PRO A 247 9.62 10.71 20.58
C PRO A 247 8.45 11.63 20.95
N ASN A 248 7.40 11.07 21.55
CA ASN A 248 6.25 11.83 22.10
C ASN A 248 6.66 12.94 23.08
N ARG A 249 7.81 12.80 23.74
CA ARG A 249 8.32 13.75 24.75
C ARG A 249 8.99 14.99 24.15
N MET A 250 9.33 14.99 22.86
CA MET A 250 9.97 16.12 22.20
C MET A 250 9.15 16.53 20.97
N PRO A 251 8.00 17.21 21.13
CA PRO A 251 7.22 17.67 20.00
C PRO A 251 8.03 18.61 19.10
N PRO A 252 7.62 18.81 17.83
CA PRO A 252 8.30 19.73 16.92
C PRO A 252 8.54 21.10 17.57
N PRO A 253 9.76 21.67 17.51
CA PRO A 253 10.08 22.93 18.18
C PRO A 253 9.18 24.11 17.74
N ASN A 254 8.71 24.08 16.48
CA ASN A 254 7.79 25.07 15.93
C ASN A 254 6.31 24.82 16.29
N GLY A 255 5.98 23.72 16.99
CA GLY A 255 4.62 23.32 17.33
C GLY A 255 3.79 22.77 16.16
N VAL A 256 4.39 22.58 14.98
CA VAL A 256 3.74 22.18 13.73
C VAL A 256 4.28 20.84 13.22
N ILE A 257 5.50 20.81 12.68
CA ILE A 257 6.16 19.65 12.07
C ILE A 257 7.67 19.73 12.26
N TYR A 258 8.36 18.58 12.32
CA TYR A 258 9.82 18.56 12.19
C TYR A 258 10.21 18.99 10.79
N VAL A 259 11.17 19.91 10.68
CA VAL A 259 11.62 20.43 9.39
C VAL A 259 13.04 19.97 9.14
N ASP A 260 13.98 20.32 10.01
CA ASP A 260 15.39 19.96 9.85
C ASP A 260 15.77 18.72 10.66
N GLU A 261 14.96 18.36 11.65
CA GLU A 261 15.22 17.25 12.56
C GLU A 261 14.94 15.89 11.89
N CYS A 262 15.81 14.92 12.16
CA CYS A 262 15.74 13.58 11.57
C CYS A 262 15.17 12.55 12.56
N PHE A 263 13.96 12.80 13.10
CA PHE A 263 13.33 11.91 14.09
C PHE A 263 12.25 10.99 13.53
N GLU A 264 11.70 11.31 12.35
CA GLU A 264 10.63 10.53 11.73
C GLU A 264 11.17 9.50 10.73
N PHE A 265 10.46 8.37 10.59
CA PHE A 265 10.84 7.30 9.67
C PHE A 265 11.08 7.78 8.22
N HIS A 266 10.28 8.72 7.70
CA HIS A 266 10.49 9.22 6.33
C HIS A 266 11.84 9.90 6.12
N ARG A 267 12.47 10.45 7.18
CA ARG A 267 13.82 11.02 7.11
C ARG A 267 14.87 9.94 6.98
N LEU A 268 14.72 8.83 7.71
CA LEU A 268 15.54 7.63 7.49
C LEU A 268 15.37 7.12 6.06
N TRP A 269 14.12 6.99 5.60
CA TRP A 269 13.84 6.52 4.26
C TRP A 269 14.44 7.43 3.19
N SER A 270 14.48 8.74 3.42
CA SER A 270 15.16 9.70 2.54
C SER A 270 16.67 9.42 2.45
N ALA A 271 17.32 9.05 3.56
CA ALA A 271 18.72 8.63 3.56
C ALA A 271 18.93 7.30 2.83
N LEU A 272 18.05 6.31 3.04
CA LEU A 272 18.08 5.05 2.32
C LEU A 272 17.85 5.24 0.82
N GLN A 273 16.93 6.16 0.45
CA GLN A 273 16.69 6.56 -0.91
C GLN A 273 17.90 7.19 -1.56
N PHE A 274 18.59 8.06 -0.83
CA PHE A 274 19.85 8.60 -1.29
C PHE A 274 20.85 7.47 -1.62
N ILE A 275 20.97 6.45 -0.76
CA ILE A 275 21.88 5.30 -0.96
C ILE A 275 21.54 4.49 -2.23
N TYR A 276 20.29 4.07 -2.42
CA TYR A 276 19.94 3.25 -3.59
C TYR A 276 19.86 4.05 -4.91
N CYS A 277 19.83 5.39 -4.82
CA CYS A 277 19.97 6.25 -5.99
C CYS A 277 21.41 6.38 -6.46
N ILE A 278 22.42 6.13 -5.62
CA ILE A 278 23.84 6.20 -6.00
C ILE A 278 24.10 5.26 -7.19
N PRO A 279 24.59 5.76 -8.33
CA PRO A 279 24.97 4.93 -9.46
C PRO A 279 26.09 3.96 -9.08
N VAL A 280 25.92 2.70 -9.48
CA VAL A 280 26.94 1.64 -9.32
C VAL A 280 27.86 1.57 -10.54
N GLY A 281 29.00 0.92 -10.40
CA GLY A 281 29.96 0.73 -11.50
C GLY A 281 29.46 -0.21 -12.59
N ASP A 282 30.11 -0.19 -13.75
CA ASP A 282 29.78 -1.12 -14.84
C ASP A 282 30.08 -2.56 -14.40
N GLY A 283 29.06 -3.44 -14.48
CA GLY A 283 29.16 -4.84 -14.04
C GLY A 283 28.70 -5.11 -12.61
N GLU A 284 28.31 -4.08 -11.86
CA GLU A 284 27.67 -4.24 -10.55
C GLU A 284 26.14 -4.27 -10.68
N PHE A 285 25.48 -5.10 -9.87
CA PHE A 285 24.02 -5.14 -9.83
C PHE A 285 23.45 -3.91 -9.13
N THR A 286 22.41 -3.35 -9.74
CA THR A 286 21.61 -2.26 -9.18
C THR A 286 20.65 -2.78 -8.11
N ILE A 287 20.12 -1.88 -7.27
CA ILE A 287 19.15 -2.23 -6.23
C ILE A 287 17.85 -2.75 -6.83
N GLU A 288 17.40 -2.18 -7.94
CA GLU A 288 16.21 -2.62 -8.66
C GLU A 288 16.37 -4.03 -9.27
N GLU A 289 17.58 -4.44 -9.67
CA GLU A 289 17.86 -5.81 -10.13
C GLU A 289 17.88 -6.82 -8.98
N LEU A 290 18.38 -6.42 -7.81
CA LEU A 290 18.50 -7.29 -6.64
C LEU A 290 17.18 -7.44 -5.88
N PHE A 291 16.47 -6.33 -5.67
CA PHE A 291 15.31 -6.29 -4.77
C PHE A 291 13.98 -6.06 -5.49
N GLY A 292 13.99 -5.60 -6.74
CA GLY A 292 12.78 -5.22 -7.46
C GLY A 292 12.02 -4.08 -6.78
N GLU A 293 10.73 -3.95 -7.10
CA GLU A 293 9.88 -2.88 -6.55
C GLU A 293 9.40 -3.15 -5.13
N GLY A 294 9.57 -4.37 -4.60
CA GLY A 294 9.17 -4.72 -3.23
C GLY A 294 9.81 -3.82 -2.18
N LEU A 295 11.08 -3.44 -2.38
CA LEU A 295 11.77 -2.49 -1.49
C LEU A 295 10.99 -1.17 -1.38
N ASN A 296 10.66 -0.56 -2.52
CA ASN A 296 9.94 0.71 -2.59
C ASN A 296 8.51 0.60 -2.06
N TRP A 297 7.81 -0.50 -2.39
CA TRP A 297 6.47 -0.76 -1.87
C TRP A 297 6.42 -0.81 -0.35
N SER A 298 7.43 -1.41 0.28
CA SER A 298 7.52 -1.49 1.72
C SER A 298 7.72 -0.13 2.37
N GLY A 299 8.75 0.62 1.96
CA GLY A 299 9.04 1.95 2.51
C GLY A 299 7.92 2.96 2.26
N ALA A 300 7.35 2.99 1.05
CA ALA A 300 6.23 3.86 0.72
C ALA A 300 4.96 3.50 1.50
N THR A 301 4.67 2.20 1.69
CA THR A 301 3.53 1.76 2.50
C THR A 301 3.68 2.24 3.94
N MET A 302 4.85 2.06 4.55
CA MET A 302 5.09 2.53 5.91
C MET A 302 4.95 4.06 6.04
N ILE A 303 5.54 4.83 5.11
CA ILE A 303 5.40 6.29 5.08
C ILE A 303 3.92 6.71 4.95
N ALA A 304 3.14 6.03 4.11
CA ALA A 304 1.73 6.32 3.91
C ALA A 304 0.91 6.02 5.18
N LEU A 305 1.09 4.85 5.78
CA LEU A 305 0.37 4.43 6.99
C LEU A 305 0.69 5.29 8.23
N LEU A 306 1.90 5.85 8.30
CA LEU A 306 2.33 6.77 9.34
C LEU A 306 1.87 8.22 9.09
N GLY A 307 1.21 8.51 7.96
CA GLY A 307 0.80 9.88 7.60
C GLY A 307 1.98 10.83 7.36
N GLN A 308 3.12 10.28 6.90
CA GLN A 308 4.36 11.03 6.67
C GLN A 308 4.59 11.40 5.20
N HIS A 309 3.74 10.94 4.27
CA HIS A 309 3.90 11.11 2.82
C HIS A 309 4.12 12.57 2.38
N LYS A 310 3.26 13.50 2.80
CA LYS A 310 3.40 14.92 2.41
C LYS A 310 4.71 15.54 2.92
N ARG A 311 5.20 15.11 4.10
CA ARG A 311 6.47 15.57 4.66
C ARG A 311 7.65 14.98 3.92
N PHE A 312 7.58 13.70 3.57
CA PHE A 312 8.56 13.03 2.73
C PHE A 312 8.75 13.75 1.38
N GLU A 313 7.66 14.03 0.65
CA GLU A 313 7.75 14.72 -0.65
C GLU A 313 8.38 16.11 -0.56
N ALA A 314 8.13 16.83 0.54
CA ALA A 314 8.68 18.16 0.77
C ALA A 314 10.16 18.13 1.19
N LEU A 315 10.54 17.16 2.03
CA LEU A 315 11.80 17.16 2.78
C LEU A 315 12.81 16.09 2.34
N ASP A 316 12.50 15.26 1.34
CA ASP A 316 13.43 14.24 0.85
C ASP A 316 14.71 14.84 0.23
N PHE A 317 15.86 14.28 0.62
CA PHE A 317 17.18 14.76 0.21
C PHE A 317 17.42 14.61 -1.30
N SER A 318 17.03 13.45 -1.84
CA SER A 318 17.20 13.15 -3.26
C SER A 318 16.32 14.06 -4.13
N TYR A 319 15.07 14.28 -3.75
CA TYR A 319 14.14 15.17 -4.44
C TYR A 319 14.64 16.61 -4.39
N HIS A 320 15.23 17.04 -3.28
CA HIS A 320 15.88 18.35 -3.19
C HIS A 320 17.05 18.47 -4.16
N LEU A 321 17.98 17.50 -4.16
CA LEU A 321 19.11 17.48 -5.09
C LEU A 321 18.66 17.55 -6.56
N LEU A 322 17.63 16.78 -6.93
CA LEU A 322 17.03 16.82 -8.27
C LEU A 322 16.47 18.21 -8.60
N LYS A 323 15.78 18.86 -7.66
CA LYS A 323 15.23 20.21 -7.87
C LYS A 323 16.35 21.24 -8.09
N VAL A 324 17.42 21.20 -7.30
CA VAL A 324 18.57 22.12 -7.45
C VAL A 324 19.29 21.89 -8.78
N GLN A 325 19.58 20.64 -9.13
CA GLN A 325 20.26 20.30 -10.40
C GLN A 325 19.46 20.71 -11.63
N ARG A 326 18.13 20.67 -11.56
CA ARG A 326 17.26 21.16 -12.65
C ARG A 326 17.37 22.66 -12.88
N VAL A 327 17.75 23.44 -11.85
CA VAL A 327 17.90 24.89 -11.96
C VAL A 327 19.26 25.26 -12.51
N ASP A 328 20.34 24.67 -11.99
CA ASP A 328 21.70 25.04 -12.40
C ASP A 328 22.26 24.23 -13.58
N GLY A 329 21.68 23.07 -13.88
CA GLY A 329 22.03 22.22 -15.01
C GLY A 329 23.42 21.58 -14.91
N ARG A 330 24.08 21.58 -13.75
CA ARG A 330 25.47 21.09 -13.64
C ARG A 330 25.56 19.58 -13.84
N ASP A 331 26.69 19.15 -14.40
CA ASP A 331 27.05 17.75 -14.60
C ASP A 331 28.53 17.55 -14.27
N GLU A 332 28.80 17.30 -13.00
CA GLU A 332 30.15 17.15 -12.46
C GLU A 332 30.28 15.80 -11.75
N LEU A 333 31.52 15.32 -11.64
CA LEU A 333 31.84 14.13 -10.87
C LEU A 333 32.13 14.53 -9.42
N VAL A 334 31.22 14.20 -8.50
CA VAL A 334 31.31 14.59 -7.09
C VAL A 334 31.66 13.38 -6.24
N ARG A 335 32.90 13.33 -5.74
CA ARG A 335 33.44 12.20 -4.97
C ARG A 335 33.17 10.83 -5.62
N GLY A 336 33.38 10.75 -6.94
CA GLY A 336 33.15 9.54 -7.72
C GLY A 336 31.70 9.29 -8.13
N ILE A 337 30.74 10.14 -7.72
CA ILE A 337 29.35 10.05 -8.17
C ILE A 337 29.12 10.98 -9.35
N PRO A 338 28.76 10.46 -10.54
CA PRO A 338 28.35 11.28 -11.67
C PRO A 338 26.99 11.92 -11.38
N LEU A 339 26.98 13.25 -11.19
CA LEU A 339 25.79 14.00 -10.75
C LEU A 339 24.60 13.78 -11.69
N LYS A 340 24.80 13.82 -13.01
CA LYS A 340 23.71 13.63 -13.96
C LYS A 340 23.05 12.25 -13.85
N ARG A 341 23.86 11.19 -13.77
CA ARG A 341 23.34 9.82 -13.59
C ARG A 341 22.61 9.66 -12.25
N MET A 342 23.10 10.31 -11.19
CA MET A 342 22.45 10.31 -9.88
C MET A 342 21.04 10.92 -9.97
N VAL A 343 20.89 12.13 -10.53
CA VAL A 343 19.58 12.80 -10.60
C VAL A 343 18.60 12.11 -11.57
N ASP A 344 19.11 11.48 -12.63
CA ASP A 344 18.29 10.69 -13.53
C ASP A 344 17.74 9.44 -12.82
N ARG A 345 18.56 8.76 -12.00
CA ARG A 345 18.10 7.66 -11.12
C ARG A 345 17.09 8.14 -10.09
N ILE A 346 17.36 9.25 -9.42
CA ILE A 346 16.42 9.87 -8.46
C ILE A 346 15.07 10.11 -9.12
N ARG A 347 15.04 10.64 -10.35
CA ARG A 347 13.78 10.89 -11.06
C ARG A 347 13.00 9.61 -11.32
N ARG A 348 13.65 8.49 -11.64
CA ARG A 348 12.98 7.19 -11.82
C ARG A 348 12.31 6.73 -10.52
N PHE A 349 13.05 6.73 -9.41
CA PHE A 349 12.49 6.37 -8.10
C PHE A 349 11.41 7.35 -7.63
N GLN A 350 11.53 8.63 -7.94
CA GLN A 350 10.48 9.61 -7.65
C GLN A 350 9.17 9.26 -8.35
N VAL A 351 9.23 8.90 -9.63
CA VAL A 351 8.03 8.47 -10.39
C VAL A 351 7.44 7.19 -9.81
N LEU A 352 8.29 6.20 -9.51
CA LEU A 352 7.86 4.94 -8.88
C LEU A 352 7.16 5.19 -7.54
N ASN A 353 7.78 5.97 -6.65
CA ASN A 353 7.19 6.29 -5.36
C ASN A 353 5.85 7.02 -5.50
N SER A 354 5.75 8.00 -6.42
CA SER A 354 4.47 8.70 -6.68
C SER A 354 3.38 7.75 -7.17
N GLN A 355 3.71 6.76 -8.01
CA GLN A 355 2.76 5.73 -8.44
C GLN A 355 2.30 4.86 -7.26
N ILE A 356 3.23 4.40 -6.42
CA ILE A 356 2.92 3.59 -5.25
C ILE A 356 2.02 4.38 -4.28
N PHE A 357 2.37 5.62 -3.94
CA PHE A 357 1.56 6.47 -3.08
C PHE A 357 0.16 6.73 -3.66
N SER A 358 0.04 6.92 -4.97
CA SER A 358 -1.26 7.08 -5.64
C SER A 358 -2.13 5.83 -5.51
N ILE A 359 -1.54 4.64 -5.65
CA ILE A 359 -2.25 3.38 -5.46
C ILE A 359 -2.69 3.23 -4.01
N LEU A 360 -1.78 3.40 -3.05
CA LEU A 360 -2.07 3.29 -1.61
C LEU A 360 -3.16 4.27 -1.16
N SER A 361 -3.14 5.51 -1.68
CA SER A 361 -4.14 6.52 -1.34
C SER A 361 -5.57 6.07 -1.68
N LYS A 362 -5.76 5.29 -2.74
CA LYS A 362 -7.09 4.75 -3.11
C LYS A 362 -7.65 3.80 -2.05
N PHE A 363 -6.80 3.07 -1.35
CA PHE A 363 -7.19 2.13 -0.30
C PHE A 363 -7.26 2.80 1.08
N LEU A 364 -6.48 3.85 1.34
CA LEU A 364 -6.45 4.52 2.64
C LEU A 364 -7.54 5.58 2.83
N THR A 365 -8.14 6.09 1.74
CA THR A 365 -9.18 7.14 1.82
C THR A 365 -10.51 6.62 2.40
N ASN A 366 -10.81 5.33 2.22
CA ASN A 366 -12.03 4.70 2.75
C ASN A 366 -11.90 4.22 4.20
N ALA A 367 -10.67 4.06 4.68
CA ALA A 367 -10.40 3.47 6.00
C ALA A 367 -10.62 4.45 7.15
N ASN A 368 -10.80 5.75 6.85
CA ASN A 368 -11.34 6.72 7.79
C ASN A 368 -12.87 6.56 7.83
N GLY A 369 -13.32 5.40 8.34
CA GLY A 369 -14.72 4.96 8.41
C GLY A 369 -15.62 5.75 9.34
N ASP A 370 -15.42 7.05 9.48
CA ASP A 370 -16.35 7.96 10.15
C ASP A 370 -16.65 9.15 9.24
N ALA A 371 -17.45 8.93 8.20
CA ALA A 371 -18.04 10.00 7.40
C ALA A 371 -18.90 11.00 8.23
N ASN A 372 -19.10 10.74 9.53
CA ASN A 372 -19.83 11.57 10.48
C ASN A 372 -18.97 12.26 11.55
N THR A 373 -17.65 12.02 11.61
CA THR A 373 -16.77 12.82 12.49
C THR A 373 -16.08 13.88 11.65
N VAL A 374 -16.32 15.15 11.98
CA VAL A 374 -15.55 16.25 11.40
C VAL A 374 -14.08 15.98 11.73
N GLU A 375 -13.23 15.78 10.71
CA GLU A 375 -11.78 15.61 10.92
C GLU A 375 -11.28 16.75 11.80
N HIS A 376 -10.83 16.42 13.01
CA HIS A 376 -10.41 17.42 13.98
C HIS A 376 -9.01 17.93 13.59
N VAL A 377 -8.98 18.96 12.75
CA VAL A 377 -7.73 19.62 12.34
C VAL A 377 -7.19 20.47 13.49
N LYS A 378 -5.88 20.35 13.76
CA LYS A 378 -5.19 21.20 14.73
C LYS A 378 -5.25 22.66 14.27
N CYS A 379 -5.95 23.50 15.03
CA CYS A 379 -6.06 24.93 14.78
C CYS A 379 -4.95 25.70 15.50
N PHE A 380 -4.44 26.76 14.88
CA PHE A 380 -3.48 27.67 15.48
C PHE A 380 -4.18 28.98 15.86
N GLN A 381 -3.83 29.53 17.02
CA GLN A 381 -4.40 30.79 17.48
C GLN A 381 -3.74 31.96 16.73
N PRO A 382 -4.51 32.98 16.30
CA PRO A 382 -3.95 34.19 15.73
C PRO A 382 -3.15 34.97 16.80
N PRO A 383 -2.25 35.89 16.39
CA PRO A 383 -1.55 36.75 17.33
C PRO A 383 -2.53 37.52 18.22
N ILE A 384 -2.40 37.38 19.53
CA ILE A 384 -3.27 38.05 20.51
C ILE A 384 -2.62 39.38 20.88
N HIS A 385 -3.38 40.48 20.78
CA HIS A 385 -2.91 41.79 21.21
C HIS A 385 -2.62 41.76 22.73
N PRO A 386 -1.48 42.29 23.22
CA PRO A 386 -1.08 42.18 24.63
C PRO A 386 -2.16 42.64 25.64
N ALA A 387 -2.95 43.66 25.29
CA ALA A 387 -4.05 44.15 26.12
C ALA A 387 -5.23 43.16 26.26
N MET A 388 -5.39 42.24 25.31
CA MET A 388 -6.41 41.17 25.36
C MET A 388 -5.86 39.89 26.00
N ALA A 389 -4.54 39.68 25.97
CA ALA A 389 -3.89 38.52 26.57
C ALA A 389 -4.03 38.49 28.11
N THR A 390 -3.95 39.66 28.76
CA THR A 390 -4.21 39.82 30.20
C THR A 390 -5.68 39.61 30.57
N ALA A 391 -6.62 39.95 29.68
CA ALA A 391 -8.05 39.72 29.89
C ALA A 391 -8.44 38.24 29.70
N GLN A 392 -7.84 37.53 28.73
CA GLN A 392 -8.10 36.12 28.46
C GLN A 392 -7.49 35.16 29.50
N ALA A 393 -6.39 35.52 30.16
CA ALA A 393 -5.82 34.72 31.25
C ALA A 393 -6.78 34.52 32.44
N ASN A 394 -7.79 35.40 32.58
CA ASN A 394 -8.80 35.34 33.65
C ASN A 394 -10.15 34.75 33.19
N SER A 395 -10.30 34.31 31.93
CA SER A 395 -11.54 33.75 31.41
C SER A 395 -11.31 32.38 30.78
N ALA A 396 -12.02 31.35 31.27
CA ALA A 396 -11.99 30.01 30.71
C ALA A 396 -12.37 29.99 29.21
N PRO A 397 -11.84 29.05 28.40
CA PRO A 397 -12.03 29.05 26.95
C PRO A 397 -13.50 28.82 26.59
N ILE A 398 -14.10 29.79 25.89
CA ILE A 398 -15.44 29.66 25.31
C ILE A 398 -15.28 28.86 24.01
N TYR A 399 -15.65 27.58 24.04
CA TYR A 399 -15.82 26.80 22.81
C TYR A 399 -16.95 27.43 21.99
N MET A 400 -16.63 27.88 20.77
CA MET A 400 -17.55 28.59 19.84
C MET A 400 -18.90 27.87 19.63
N ARG A 401 -18.96 26.54 19.80
CA ARG A 401 -20.19 25.75 19.68
C ARG A 401 -21.14 25.90 20.87
N ALA A 402 -20.61 26.12 22.07
CA ALA A 402 -21.43 26.35 23.28
C ALA A 402 -22.09 27.73 23.24
N ALA A 403 -21.40 28.74 22.73
CA ALA A 403 -21.95 30.10 22.58
C ALA A 403 -23.12 30.16 21.58
N ILE A 404 -23.03 29.42 20.47
CA ILE A 404 -24.10 29.35 19.46
C ILE A 404 -25.32 28.59 20.01
N LEU A 405 -25.12 27.50 20.75
CA LEU A 405 -26.20 26.74 21.39
C LEU A 405 -26.89 27.52 22.51
N LEU A 406 -26.13 28.29 23.32
CA LEU A 406 -26.68 29.18 24.34
C LEU A 406 -27.48 30.33 23.73
N GLN A 407 -27.02 30.92 22.61
CA GLN A 407 -27.77 31.95 21.89
C GLN A 407 -29.04 31.42 21.20
N GLN A 408 -29.06 30.16 20.78
CA GLN A 408 -30.28 29.54 20.24
C GLN A 408 -31.29 29.19 21.34
N GLN A 409 -30.85 28.77 22.53
CA GLN A 409 -31.77 28.52 23.66
C GLN A 409 -32.36 29.80 24.25
N GLN A 410 -31.64 30.93 24.21
CA GLN A 410 -32.17 32.22 24.67
C GLN A 410 -33.23 32.79 23.72
N ARG A 411 -33.09 32.56 22.40
CA ARG A 411 -34.09 32.99 21.39
C ARG A 411 -35.37 32.15 21.34
N LEU A 412 -35.42 31.02 22.04
CA LEU A 412 -36.63 30.18 22.17
C LEU A 412 -37.40 30.46 23.48
N LYS A 413 -36.94 31.41 24.29
CA LYS A 413 -37.58 31.82 25.55
C LYS A 413 -38.12 33.26 25.52
N GLU A 414 -38.01 33.93 24.38
CA GLU A 414 -38.78 35.10 24.00
C GLU A 414 -39.81 34.67 22.96
#